data_AF-A0A1Q5GMF2-F1
#
_entry.id   AF-A0A1Q5GMF2-F1
#
_cell.length_a   1.000
_cell.length_b   1.000
_cell.length_c   1.000
_cell.angle_alpha   90.00
_cell.angle_beta   90.00
_cell.angle_gamma   90.00
#
_symmetry.space_group_name_H-M   'P 1'
#
loop_
_entity.id
_entity.type
_entity.pdbx_description
1 polymer ?
#
loop_
_entity_poly.entity_id
_entity_poly.type
_entity_poly.pdbx_seq_one_letter_code
_entity_poly.pdbx_strand_id
1 'polypeptide(L)' 'MEGMTEVGCWAAELESAFARVAGRFARADLRWRMRDYVRGLLGQAARKNGWQLAEWAGHRTPDGF' A
#
# COMPACT_ATOMS: atom_id res chain seq x y z
N MET A 1 0.94 -6.62 -25.79
CA MET A 1 0.11 -5.48 -25.35
C MET A 1 -0.86 -5.87 -24.23
N GLU A 2 -1.23 -7.16 -24.13
CA GLU A 2 -2.16 -7.73 -23.14
C GLU A 2 -1.70 -7.66 -21.66
N GLY A 3 -0.39 -7.84 -21.39
CA GLY A 3 0.13 -7.77 -20.02
C GLY A 3 0.06 -6.36 -19.40
N MET A 4 0.15 -5.29 -20.21
CA MET A 4 0.07 -3.92 -19.71
C MET A 4 -1.37 -3.52 -19.35
N THR A 5 -2.35 -4.04 -20.09
CA THR A 5 -3.77 -3.86 -19.79
C THR A 5 -4.20 -4.63 -18.55
N GLU A 6 -3.66 -5.84 -18.36
CA GLU A 6 -3.91 -6.63 -17.16
C GLU A 6 -3.39 -5.93 -15.90
N VAL A 7 -2.12 -5.46 -15.91
CA VAL A 7 -1.55 -4.70 -14.79
C VAL A 7 -2.35 -3.45 -14.47
N GLY A 8 -2.86 -2.74 -15.49
CA GLY A 8 -3.74 -1.58 -15.29
C GLY A 8 -5.06 -1.95 -14.60
N CYS A 9 -5.66 -3.10 -14.95
CA CYS A 9 -6.86 -3.61 -14.31
C CYS A 9 -6.63 -3.92 -12.83
N TRP A 10 -5.55 -4.65 -12.52
CA TRP A 10 -5.17 -4.97 -11.12
C TRP A 10 -4.91 -3.71 -10.29
N ALA A 11 -4.26 -2.69 -10.88
CA ALA A 11 -4.05 -1.41 -10.21
C ALA A 11 -5.38 -0.72 -9.86
N ALA A 12 -6.33 -0.69 -10.79
CA ALA A 12 -7.65 -0.09 -10.57
C ALA A 12 -8.48 -0.86 -9.51
N GLU A 13 -8.40 -2.19 -9.51
CA GLU A 13 -9.04 -3.03 -8.48
C GLU A 13 -8.44 -2.79 -7.09
N LEU A 14 -7.12 -2.64 -7.00
CA LEU A 14 -6.45 -2.31 -5.74
C LEU A 14 -6.88 -0.94 -5.21
N GLU A 15 -6.98 0.07 -6.07
CA GLU A 15 -7.49 1.39 -5.68
C GLU A 15 -8.96 1.34 -5.22
N SER A 16 -9.78 0.52 -5.88
CA SER A 16 -11.17 0.27 -5.48
C SER A 16 -11.27 -0.41 -4.11
N ALA A 17 -10.38 -1.37 -3.83
CA ALA A 17 -10.27 -1.99 -2.51
C ALA A 17 -9.91 -0.95 -1.42
N PHE A 18 -8.93 -0.07 -1.69
CA PHE A 18 -8.58 1.01 -0.77
C PHE A 18 -9.75 1.96 -0.48
N ALA A 19 -10.54 2.30 -1.50
CA ALA A 19 -11.73 3.14 -1.32
C ALA A 19 -12.77 2.48 -0.40
N ARG A 20 -13.03 1.17 -0.55
CA ARG A 20 -13.99 0.42 0.27
C ARG A 20 -13.62 0.40 1.75
N VAL A 21 -12.33 0.36 2.08
CA VAL A 21 -11.86 0.31 3.48
C VAL A 21 -11.49 1.67 4.05
N ALA A 22 -11.39 2.72 3.22
CA ALA A 22 -10.98 4.07 3.63
C ALA A 22 -11.82 4.62 4.79
N GLY A 23 -13.13 4.32 4.83
CA GLY A 23 -14.04 4.75 5.89
C GLY A 23 -13.74 4.16 7.27
N ARG A 24 -12.89 3.12 7.36
CA ARG A 24 -12.42 2.58 8.65
C ARG A 24 -11.34 3.43 9.30
N PHE A 25 -10.74 4.35 8.54
CA PHE A 25 -9.70 5.25 9.02
C PHE A 25 -10.22 6.68 9.05
N ALA A 26 -10.52 7.18 10.26
CA ALA A 26 -11.00 8.54 10.45
C ALA A 26 -10.01 9.58 9.91
N ARG A 27 -8.71 9.34 10.09
CA ARG A 27 -7.64 10.27 9.72
C ARG A 27 -7.12 10.03 8.31
N ALA A 28 -6.85 11.11 7.59
CA ALA A 28 -6.33 11.07 6.23
C ALA A 28 -4.93 10.46 6.15
N ASP A 29 -4.04 10.79 7.09
CA ASP A 29 -2.70 10.22 7.14
C ASP A 29 -2.73 8.70 7.26
N LEU A 30 -3.59 8.15 8.13
CA LEU A 30 -3.73 6.70 8.29
C LEU A 30 -4.21 5.98 7.02
N ARG A 31 -5.00 6.67 6.16
CA ARG A 31 -5.38 6.11 4.85
C ARG A 31 -4.18 6.00 3.92
N TRP A 32 -3.29 6.99 3.92
CA TRP A 32 -2.03 6.94 3.16
C TRP A 32 -1.12 5.82 3.70
N ARG A 33 -1.00 5.72 5.02
CA ARG A 33 -0.17 4.68 5.66
C ARG A 33 -0.63 3.26 5.32
N MET A 34 -1.95 3.03 5.38
CA MET A 34 -2.54 1.75 4.99
C MET A 34 -2.23 1.39 3.52
N ARG A 35 -2.30 2.37 2.60
CA ARG A 35 -1.98 2.15 1.19
C ARG A 35 -0.53 1.78 1.00
N ASP A 36 0.38 2.52 1.62
CA ASP A 36 1.81 2.27 1.56
C ASP A 36 2.17 0.89 2.14
N TYR A 37 1.55 0.51 3.26
CA TYR A 37 1.72 -0.81 3.87
C TYR A 37 1.33 -1.94 2.92
N VAL A 38 0.13 -1.88 2.32
CA VAL A 38 -0.33 -2.90 1.38
C VAL A 38 0.53 -2.93 0.13
N ARG A 39 0.93 -1.78 -0.40
CA ARG A 39 1.84 -1.71 -1.56
C ARG A 39 3.21 -2.30 -1.23
N GLY A 40 3.73 -2.09 -0.02
CA GLY A 40 4.98 -2.71 0.43
C GLY A 40 4.87 -4.21 0.57
N LEU A 41 3.72 -4.72 1.04
CA LEU A 41 3.45 -6.17 1.10
C LEU A 41 3.36 -6.82 -0.29
N LEU A 42 2.84 -6.11 -1.29
CA LEU A 42 2.76 -6.57 -2.68
C LEU A 42 4.04 -6.30 -3.47
N GLY A 43 4.87 -5.37 -3.00
CA GLY A 43 6.13 -4.97 -3.60
C GLY A 43 7.26 -5.96 -3.32
N GLN A 44 8.45 -5.56 -3.77
CA GLN A 44 9.67 -6.37 -3.70
C GLN A 44 10.43 -6.18 -2.38
N ALA A 45 9.76 -5.78 -1.29
CA ALA A 45 10.41 -5.68 0.02
C ALA A 45 10.98 -7.04 0.41
N ALA A 46 12.30 -7.11 0.60
CA ALA A 46 13.02 -8.36 0.84
C ALA A 46 12.53 -9.10 2.09
N ARG A 47 12.12 -8.35 3.13
CA ARG A 47 11.50 -8.85 4.35
C ARG A 47 10.29 -7.98 4.68
N LYS A 48 9.16 -8.62 5.00
CA LYS A 48 7.88 -7.94 5.23
C LYS A 48 7.66 -7.64 6.72
N ASN A 49 8.66 -7.04 7.38
CA ASN A 49 8.50 -6.54 8.75
C ASN A 49 8.21 -5.02 8.72
N GLY A 50 7.66 -4.47 9.81
CA GLY A 50 7.25 -3.05 9.86
C GLY A 50 8.39 -2.11 9.46
N TRP A 51 9.60 -2.33 9.99
CA TRP A 51 10.78 -1.53 9.64
C TRP A 51 11.10 -1.52 8.14
N GLN A 52 11.15 -2.68 7.49
CA GLN A 52 11.46 -2.77 6.06
C GLN A 52 10.34 -2.22 5.18
N LEU A 53 9.09 -2.35 5.60
CA LEU A 53 7.95 -1.75 4.89
C LEU A 53 7.96 -0.23 5.05
N ALA A 54 8.32 0.29 6.23
CA ALA A 54 8.53 1.70 6.49
C ALA A 54 9.63 2.27 5.60
N GLU A 55 10.80 1.61 5.56
CA GLU A 55 11.92 2.00 4.70
C GLU A 55 11.53 1.97 3.22
N TRP A 56 10.87 0.89 2.76
CA TRP A 56 10.39 0.77 1.39
C TRP A 56 9.43 1.90 1.01
N ALA A 57 8.56 2.29 1.93
CA ALA A 57 7.60 3.38 1.75
C ALA A 57 8.20 4.79 2.02
N GLY A 58 9.47 4.90 2.39
CA GLY A 58 10.16 6.17 2.64
C GLY A 58 9.84 6.84 3.98
N HIS A 59 9.32 6.08 4.96
CA HIS A 59 9.03 6.58 6.31
C HIS A 59 10.26 6.55 7.20
N ARG A 60 10.34 7.52 8.12
CA ARG A 60 11.47 7.65 9.06
C ARG A 60 11.39 6.74 10.28
N THR A 61 10.20 6.24 10.63
CA THR A 61 9.99 5.33 11.77
C THR A 61 8.94 4.28 11.42
N PRO A 62 8.95 3.12 12.10
CA PRO A 62 7.97 2.06 11.91
C PRO A 62 6.66 2.26 12.70
N ASP A 63 6.50 3.38 13.40
CA ASP A 63 5.36 3.57 14.30
C ASP A 63 4.10 3.87 13.50
N GLY A 64 3.21 2.89 13.41
CA GLY A 64 2.12 2.94 12.43
C GLY A 64 2.64 2.83 11.00
N PHE A 65 3.81 2.19 10.83
CA PHE A 65 4.48 1.70 9.62
C PHE A 65 5.19 0.36 9.83
#